data_AF-H1KLN0-F1
#
_entry.id   AF-H1KLN0-F1
#
_cell.length_a   1.000
_cell.length_b   1.000
_cell.length_c   1.000
_cell.angle_alpha   90.00
_cell.angle_beta   90.00
_cell.angle_gamma   90.00
#
_symmetry.space_group_name_H-M   'P 1'
#
loop_
_entity.id
_entity.type
_entity.pdbx_description
1 polymer ?
#
loop_
_entity_poly.entity_id
_entity_poly.type
_entity_poly.pdbx_seq_one_letter_code
_entity_poly.pdbx_strand_id
1 'polypeptide(L)' 'MSDIVSISSARPRLLVSVRGPDEALTALRAGADLIDAKDPERGALGALPPETVRAIV' A
#
# COMPACT_ATOMS: atom_id res chain seq x y z
N MET A 1 14.34 -29.38 2.97
CA MET A 1 15.47 -28.55 2.50
C MET A 1 15.38 -28.54 0.98
N SER A 2 15.10 -27.45 0.28
CA SER A 2 15.27 -26.04 0.58
C SER A 2 14.56 -25.26 -0.53
N ASP A 3 13.33 -24.82 -0.29
CA ASP A 3 12.73 -23.76 -1.09
C ASP A 3 13.24 -22.45 -0.51
N ILE A 4 14.47 -22.12 -0.89
CA ILE A 4 15.03 -20.79 -0.73
C ILE A 4 14.05 -19.82 -1.38
N VAL A 5 13.27 -19.14 -0.54
CA VAL A 5 12.49 -17.96 -0.87
C VAL A 5 13.33 -17.13 -1.81
N SER A 6 12.89 -16.98 -3.06
CA SER A 6 13.52 -16.11 -4.04
C SER A 6 13.61 -14.73 -3.41
N ILE A 7 14.80 -14.37 -2.91
CA ILE A 7 15.05 -13.04 -2.35
C ILE A 7 14.74 -12.07 -3.49
N SER A 8 13.74 -11.23 -3.28
CA SER A 8 13.23 -10.24 -4.23
C SER A 8 14.38 -9.54 -4.97
N SER A 9 14.20 -9.34 -6.27
CA SER A 9 15.04 -8.50 -7.15
C SER A 9 15.62 -7.30 -6.40
N ALA A 10 16.91 -7.01 -6.63
CA ALA A 10 17.74 -6.02 -5.92
C ALA A 10 17.26 -4.54 -6.00
N ARG A 11 16.07 -4.27 -6.53
CA ARG A 11 15.49 -2.93 -6.60
C ARG A 11 14.61 -2.64 -5.38
N PRO A 12 14.62 -1.39 -4.85
CA PRO A 12 13.65 -0.96 -3.86
C PRO A 12 12.22 -1.18 -4.34
N ARG A 13 11.34 -1.54 -3.40
CA ARG A 13 9.90 -1.59 -3.63
C ARG A 13 9.26 -0.24 -3.36
N LEU A 14 8.28 0.13 -4.16
CA LEU A 14 7.53 1.38 -4.05
C LEU A 14 6.31 1.20 -3.15
N LEU A 15 6.29 1.95 -2.03
CA LEU A 15 5.10 2.11 -1.18
C LEU A 15 4.45 3.44 -1.51
N VAL A 16 3.13 3.43 -1.76
CA VAL A 16 2.34 4.64 -1.98
C VAL A 16 1.27 4.75 -0.91
N SER A 17 1.27 5.84 -0.16
CA SER A 17 0.22 6.13 0.81
C SER A 17 -0.99 6.76 0.14
N VAL A 18 -2.19 6.22 0.42
CA VAL A 18 -3.46 6.62 -0.19
C VAL A 18 -4.52 6.89 0.88
N ARG A 19 -5.51 7.71 0.54
CA ARG A 19 -6.62 8.11 1.42
C ARG A 19 -7.94 7.40 1.09
N GLY A 20 -8.00 6.61 0.01
CA GLY A 20 -9.21 5.91 -0.42
C GLY A 20 -9.03 5.06 -1.69
N PRO A 21 -10.11 4.44 -2.17
CA PRO A 21 -10.07 3.46 -3.27
C PRO A 21 -9.64 4.06 -4.62
N ASP A 22 -10.02 5.30 -4.94
CA ASP A 22 -9.65 5.92 -6.23
C ASP A 22 -8.12 6.17 -6.33
N GLU A 23 -7.52 6.63 -5.23
CA GLU A 23 -6.07 6.79 -5.12
C GLU A 23 -5.37 5.42 -5.13
N ALA A 24 -5.94 4.41 -4.45
CA ALA A 24 -5.41 3.05 -4.46
C ALA A 24 -5.39 2.45 -5.88
N LEU A 25 -6.47 2.60 -6.64
CA LEU A 25 -6.56 2.15 -8.02
C LEU A 25 -5.54 2.88 -8.91
N THR A 26 -5.36 4.18 -8.69
CA THR A 26 -4.38 4.99 -9.41
C THR A 26 -2.96 4.52 -9.10
N ALA A 27 -2.62 4.31 -7.83
CA ALA A 27 -1.31 3.83 -7.39
C ALA A 27 -1.02 2.40 -7.89
N LEU A 28 -2.02 1.52 -7.89
CA LEU A 28 -1.92 0.17 -8.46
C LEU A 28 -1.59 0.23 -9.96
N ARG A 29 -2.32 1.05 -10.73
CA ARG A 29 -2.07 1.25 -12.17
C ARG A 29 -0.70 1.87 -12.45
N ALA A 30 -0.17 2.66 -11.52
CA ALA A 30 1.17 3.25 -11.61
C ALA A 30 2.30 2.28 -11.20
N GLY A 31 1.97 1.07 -10.76
CA GLY A 31 2.96 0.03 -10.41
C GLY A 31 3.49 0.13 -8.98
N ALA A 32 2.71 0.63 -8.04
CA ALA A 32 3.03 0.53 -6.62
C ALA A 32 3.15 -0.95 -6.18
N ASP A 33 4.21 -1.27 -5.45
CA ASP A 33 4.41 -2.61 -4.89
C ASP A 33 3.64 -2.80 -3.57
N LEU A 34 3.32 -1.70 -2.87
CA LEU A 34 2.53 -1.69 -1.64
C LEU A 34 1.65 -0.44 -1.56
N ILE A 35 0.38 -0.64 -1.20
CA ILE A 35 -0.59 0.43 -0.92
C ILE A 35 -0.72 0.58 0.60
N ASP A 36 -0.45 1.79 1.09
CA ASP A 36 -0.51 2.14 2.51
C ASP A 36 -1.72 3.06 2.77
N ALA A 37 -2.71 2.55 3.50
CA ALA A 37 -3.96 3.25 3.75
C ALA A 37 -3.81 4.17 4.99
N LYS A 38 -3.65 5.48 4.78
CA LYS A 38 -3.40 6.44 5.88
C LYS A 38 -4.20 7.74 5.77
N ASP A 39 -4.36 8.39 6.91
CA ASP A 39 -5.00 9.69 7.08
C ASP A 39 -4.08 10.68 7.84
N PRO A 40 -3.37 11.58 7.14
CA PRO A 40 -2.51 12.56 7.79
C PRO A 40 -3.26 13.58 8.67
N GLU A 41 -4.59 13.72 8.56
CA GLU A 41 -5.37 14.55 9.49
C GLU A 41 -5.45 13.95 10.90
N ARG A 42 -5.25 12.62 11.01
CA ARG A 42 -5.19 11.88 12.26
C ARG A 42 -3.74 11.65 12.73
N GLY A 43 -2.78 12.41 12.19
CA GLY A 43 -1.36 12.34 12.47
C GLY A 43 -0.55 11.68 11.33
N ALA A 44 0.78 11.75 11.41
CA ALA A 44 1.68 11.32 10.32
C ALA A 44 1.44 9.88 9.81
N LEU A 45 0.97 8.99 10.68
CA LEU A 45 0.59 7.60 10.39
C LEU A 45 -0.86 7.32 10.82
N GLY A 46 -1.73 8.33 10.77
CA GLY A 46 -3.13 8.18 11.17
C GLY A 46 -3.82 7.08 10.36
N ALA A 47 -4.60 6.23 11.02
CA ALA A 47 -5.33 5.16 10.34
C ALA A 47 -6.52 5.73 9.55
N LEU A 48 -6.91 5.10 8.44
CA LEU A 48 -8.24 5.31 7.85
C LEU A 48 -9.31 4.52 8.63
N PRO A 49 -10.60 4.88 8.50
CA PRO A 49 -11.68 4.04 8.99
C PRO A 49 -11.66 2.64 8.37
N PRO A 50 -11.99 1.57 9.11
CA PRO A 50 -11.94 0.19 8.59
C PRO A 50 -12.78 -0.03 7.31
N GLU A 51 -13.92 0.64 7.18
CA GLU A 51 -14.78 0.61 5.99
C GLU A 51 -14.08 1.20 4.76
N THR A 52 -13.31 2.28 4.92
CA THR A 52 -12.51 2.86 3.83
C THR A 52 -11.40 1.91 3.42
N VAL A 53 -10.75 1.25 4.38
CA VAL A 53 -9.72 0.24 4.10
C VAL A 53 -10.33 -0.96 3.38
N ARG A 54 -11.53 -1.41 3.75
CA ARG A 54 -12.24 -2.50 3.05
C ARG A 54 -12.62 -2.13 1.62
N ALA A 55 -12.89 -0.86 1.33
CA ALA A 55 -13.18 -0.42 -0.04
C ALA A 55 -11.95 -0.49 -0.96
N ILE A 56 -10.74 -0.64 -0.41
CA ILE A 56 -9.48 -0.75 -1.16
C ILE A 56 -9.17 -2.20 -1.60
N VAL A 57 -9.70 -3.22 -0.89
CA VAL A 57 -9.32 -4.65 -1.06
C VAL A 57 -10.45 -5.55 -1.54
#